data_AF-A0A925RZG6-F1
#
_entry.id   AF-A0A925RZG6-F1
#
_cell.length_a   1.000
_cell.length_b   1.000
_cell.length_c   1.000
_cell.angle_alpha   90.00
_cell.angle_beta   90.00
_cell.angle_gamma   90.00
#
_symmetry.space_group_name_H-M   'P 1'
#
loop_
_entity.id
_entity.type
_entity.pdbx_description
1 polymer ?
#
loop_
_entity_poly.entity_id
_entity_poly.type
_entity_poly.pdbx_seq_one_letter_code
_entity_poly.pdbx_strand_id
1 'polypeptide(L)'
;ALAGGAVWVLYVSPVRIHRDPSALRGWPRAGDPGAFRAAWRVYALWTALAAAAMIAIGWLVDPEMWARARLDAIGIKLAGYLVFGLIQALIFFGFVEMRLRSIVPERLGPARHRLLVAAATALIFAAAHAPNPALIAITLGGGFAWALIFYRRPNILLLALSHAILGTILHRVIQLHMRIGPFYADPDSYILRTAIPGLSEMIGPRF
;
A
#
# COMPACT_ATOMS: atom_id res chain seq x y z
N ALA A 1 0.76 7.25 -23.14
CA ALA A 1 0.90 8.10 -21.93
C ALA A 1 1.29 7.29 -20.69
N LEU A 2 0.52 6.28 -20.26
CA LEU A 2 0.75 5.52 -19.01
C LEU A 2 2.12 4.81 -18.94
N ALA A 3 2.55 4.13 -20.01
CA ALA A 3 3.85 3.46 -20.05
C ALA A 3 5.03 4.44 -19.88
N GLY A 4 4.93 5.64 -20.48
CA GLY A 4 5.94 6.70 -20.32
C GLY A 4 6.03 7.21 -18.88
N GLY A 5 4.88 7.41 -18.21
CA GLY A 5 4.85 7.79 -16.80
C GLY A 5 5.46 6.72 -15.88
N ALA A 6 5.15 5.45 -16.11
CA ALA A 6 5.73 4.35 -15.33
C ALA A 6 7.26 4.26 -15.52
N VAL A 7 7.74 4.34 -16.76
CA VAL A 7 9.19 4.36 -17.05
C VAL A 7 9.87 5.56 -16.40
N TRP A 8 9.21 6.73 -16.38
CA TRP A 8 9.73 7.91 -15.72
C TRP A 8 9.89 7.72 -14.20
N VAL A 9 8.81 7.29 -13.54
CA VAL A 9 8.73 7.13 -12.08
C VAL A 9 9.63 6.00 -11.57
N LEU A 10 9.70 4.88 -12.29
CA LEU A 10 10.39 3.68 -11.82
C LEU A 10 11.87 3.63 -12.24
N TYR A 11 12.24 4.32 -13.32
CA TYR A 11 13.58 4.19 -13.91
C TYR A 11 14.24 5.54 -14.22
N VAL A 12 13.67 6.39 -15.07
CA VAL A 12 14.38 7.59 -15.55
C VAL A 12 14.71 8.53 -14.41
N SER A 13 13.72 8.94 -13.62
CA SER A 13 13.96 9.86 -12.50
C SER A 13 14.85 9.23 -11.41
N PRO A 14 14.56 8.05 -10.85
CA PRO A 14 15.38 7.50 -9.77
C PRO A 14 16.78 7.05 -10.20
N VAL A 15 16.91 6.40 -11.37
CA VAL A 15 18.16 5.74 -11.76
C VAL A 15 19.04 6.65 -12.62
N ARG A 16 18.46 7.32 -13.62
CA ARG A 16 19.25 8.10 -14.59
C ARG A 16 19.54 9.52 -14.10
N ILE A 17 18.53 10.21 -13.55
CA ILE A 17 18.64 11.61 -13.15
C ILE A 17 19.21 11.73 -11.72
N HIS A 18 18.53 11.12 -10.73
CA HIS A 18 18.89 11.32 -9.32
C HIS A 18 19.87 10.29 -8.76
N ARG A 19 20.09 9.17 -9.47
CA ARG A 19 21.00 8.09 -9.08
C ARG A 19 20.78 7.60 -7.64
N ASP A 20 19.51 7.42 -7.28
CA ASP A 20 19.12 6.96 -5.95
C ASP A 20 19.72 5.58 -5.65
N PRO A 21 20.31 5.39 -4.45
CA PRO A 21 20.73 4.08 -3.99
C PRO A 21 19.58 3.07 -4.05
N SER A 22 19.83 1.90 -4.65
CA SER A 22 18.82 0.82 -4.74
C SER A 22 18.28 0.42 -3.37
N ALA A 23 19.15 0.38 -2.36
CA ALA A 23 18.79 0.05 -0.99
C ALA A 23 17.76 1.02 -0.41
N LEU A 24 17.85 2.32 -0.70
CA LEU A 24 16.88 3.32 -0.23
C LEU A 24 15.55 3.24 -0.97
N ARG A 25 15.56 2.77 -2.22
CA ARG A 25 14.35 2.52 -3.02
C ARG A 25 13.64 1.20 -2.69
N GLY A 26 14.10 0.47 -1.68
CA GLY A 26 13.48 -0.79 -1.25
C GLY A 26 14.03 -2.04 -1.94
N TRP A 27 15.20 -1.95 -2.59
CA TRP A 27 15.94 -3.06 -3.18
C TRP A 27 17.28 -3.28 -2.43
N PRO A 28 17.23 -3.71 -1.15
CA PRO A 28 18.39 -3.87 -0.29
C PRO A 28 19.23 -5.07 -0.70
N ARG A 29 20.54 -4.97 -0.47
CA ARG A 29 21.50 -6.08 -0.53
C ARG A 29 21.65 -6.73 0.84
N ALA A 30 22.33 -7.88 0.88
CA ALA A 30 22.71 -8.51 2.14
C ALA A 30 23.54 -7.54 3.00
N GLY A 31 23.18 -7.37 4.27
CA GLY A 31 23.83 -6.43 5.20
C GLY A 31 23.10 -5.09 5.36
N ASP A 32 22.25 -4.69 4.41
CA ASP A 32 21.49 -3.45 4.52
C ASP A 32 20.41 -3.56 5.61
N PRO A 33 20.00 -2.45 6.26
CA PRO A 33 18.90 -2.44 7.21
C PRO A 33 17.57 -2.95 6.64
N GLY A 34 17.37 -2.78 5.33
CA GLY A 34 16.20 -3.26 4.60
C GLY A 34 16.27 -4.75 4.21
N ALA A 35 17.43 -5.39 4.32
CA ALA A 35 17.59 -6.79 3.92
C ALA A 35 16.55 -7.67 4.63
N PHE A 36 16.02 -8.68 3.94
CA PHE A 36 14.90 -9.49 4.44
C PHE A 36 15.10 -9.94 5.89
N ARG A 37 16.27 -10.56 6.19
CA ARG A 37 16.63 -11.04 7.54
C ARG A 37 16.56 -9.95 8.62
N ALA A 38 16.93 -8.72 8.28
CA ALA A 38 16.93 -7.58 9.20
C ALA A 38 15.55 -6.93 9.31
N ALA A 39 14.76 -6.90 8.24
CA ALA A 39 13.54 -6.11 8.16
C ALA A 39 12.25 -6.90 8.44
N TRP A 40 12.18 -8.21 8.14
CA TRP A 40 10.91 -8.94 8.12
C TRP A 40 10.11 -8.86 9.42
N ARG A 41 10.78 -8.86 10.58
CA ARG A 41 10.13 -8.82 11.90
C ARG A 41 9.30 -7.56 12.12
N VAL A 42 9.82 -6.39 11.70
CA VAL A 42 9.10 -5.12 11.91
C VAL A 42 7.89 -5.03 10.99
N TYR A 43 8.02 -5.49 9.74
CA TYR A 43 6.89 -5.56 8.81
C TYR A 43 5.83 -6.56 9.28
N ALA A 44 6.25 -7.76 9.70
CA ALA A 44 5.37 -8.79 10.20
C ALA A 44 4.63 -8.33 11.48
N LEU A 45 5.35 -7.71 12.43
CA LEU A 45 4.75 -7.18 13.66
C LEU A 45 3.70 -6.12 13.34
N TRP A 46 4.05 -5.12 12.53
CA TRP A 46 3.10 -4.08 12.12
C TRP A 46 1.88 -4.68 11.41
N THR A 47 2.10 -5.61 10.47
CA THR A 47 1.02 -6.28 9.74
C THR A 47 0.11 -7.05 10.70
N ALA A 48 0.67 -7.80 11.64
CA ALA A 48 -0.09 -8.58 12.61
C ALA A 48 -0.90 -7.67 13.55
N LEU A 49 -0.30 -6.59 14.06
CA LEU A 49 -0.99 -5.64 14.93
C LEU A 49 -2.13 -4.92 14.19
N ALA A 50 -1.86 -4.43 12.97
CA ALA A 50 -2.87 -3.78 12.16
C ALA A 50 -4.00 -4.74 11.76
N ALA A 51 -3.67 -5.97 11.36
CA ALA A 51 -4.64 -7.01 11.05
C ALA A 51 -5.52 -7.35 12.28
N ALA A 52 -4.92 -7.53 13.45
CA ALA A 52 -5.64 -7.80 14.68
C ALA A 52 -6.58 -6.65 15.05
N ALA A 53 -6.11 -5.40 14.97
CA ALA A 53 -6.93 -4.22 15.22
C ALA A 53 -8.10 -4.10 14.23
N MET A 54 -7.84 -4.28 12.94
CA MET A 54 -8.84 -4.29 11.87
C MET A 54 -9.91 -5.36 12.12
N ILE A 55 -9.50 -6.59 12.43
CA ILE A 55 -10.41 -7.70 12.72
C ILE A 55 -11.22 -7.43 13.99
N ALA A 56 -10.59 -6.95 15.07
CA ALA A 56 -11.29 -6.64 16.31
C ALA A 56 -12.34 -5.55 16.11
N ILE A 57 -11.99 -4.45 15.44
CA ILE A 57 -12.92 -3.37 15.12
C ILE A 57 -14.05 -3.88 14.20
N GLY A 58 -13.70 -4.65 13.16
CA GLY A 58 -14.67 -5.26 12.25
C GLY A 58 -15.68 -6.15 12.97
N TRP A 59 -15.21 -6.99 13.89
CA TRP A 59 -16.07 -7.86 14.69
C TRP A 59 -16.99 -7.09 15.64
N LEU A 60 -16.50 -6.00 16.24
CA LEU A 60 -17.30 -5.15 17.12
C LEU A 60 -18.42 -4.41 16.35
N VAL A 61 -18.17 -4.06 15.08
CA VAL A 61 -19.15 -3.40 14.21
C VAL A 61 -20.12 -4.42 13.60
N ASP A 62 -19.62 -5.60 13.25
CA ASP A 62 -20.35 -6.62 12.51
C ASP A 62 -19.87 -8.04 12.91
N PRO A 63 -20.47 -8.62 13.97
CA PRO A 63 -20.06 -9.93 14.49
C PRO A 63 -20.22 -11.07 13.48
N GLU A 64 -21.11 -10.91 12.49
CA GLU A 64 -21.39 -11.91 11.45
C GLU A 64 -20.40 -11.87 10.27
N MET A 65 -19.41 -10.97 10.28
CA MET A 65 -18.48 -10.79 9.17
C MET A 65 -17.80 -12.09 8.72
N TRP A 66 -17.56 -13.02 9.66
CA TRP A 66 -16.93 -14.31 9.40
C TRP A 66 -17.81 -15.26 8.59
N ALA A 67 -19.13 -15.22 8.78
CA ALA A 67 -20.07 -16.07 8.03
C ALA A 67 -20.08 -15.73 6.53
N ARG A 68 -19.65 -14.51 6.18
CA ARG A 68 -19.54 -14.03 4.80
C ARG A 68 -18.14 -14.21 4.20
N ALA A 69 -17.17 -14.66 4.99
CA ALA A 69 -15.79 -14.85 4.53
C ALA A 69 -15.68 -16.09 3.66
N ARG A 70 -15.15 -15.91 2.43
CA ARG A 70 -14.99 -16.97 1.44
C ARG A 70 -13.51 -17.16 1.12
N LEU A 71 -12.96 -18.35 1.40
CA LEU A 71 -11.53 -18.63 1.28
C LEU A 71 -11.00 -18.52 -0.16
N ASP A 72 -11.78 -18.96 -1.13
CA ASP A 72 -11.48 -18.82 -2.56
C ASP A 72 -11.38 -17.34 -2.96
N ALA A 73 -12.35 -16.53 -2.56
CA ALA A 73 -12.35 -15.09 -2.82
C ALA A 73 -11.20 -14.35 -2.10
N ILE A 74 -10.82 -14.80 -0.90
CA ILE A 74 -9.66 -14.29 -0.15
C ILE A 74 -8.38 -14.57 -0.93
N GLY A 75 -8.18 -15.80 -1.41
CA GLY A 75 -6.99 -16.18 -2.17
C GLY A 75 -6.81 -15.38 -3.46
N ILE A 76 -7.89 -15.25 -4.25
CA ILE A 76 -7.88 -14.43 -5.48
C ILE A 76 -7.56 -12.97 -5.17
N LYS A 77 -8.16 -12.42 -4.11
CA LYS A 77 -7.96 -11.01 -3.75
C LYS A 77 -6.54 -10.76 -3.22
N LEU A 78 -5.98 -11.69 -2.45
CA LEU A 78 -4.60 -11.62 -1.99
C LEU A 78 -3.62 -11.62 -3.18
N ALA A 79 -3.82 -12.50 -4.16
CA ALA A 79 -2.99 -12.54 -5.36
C ALA A 79 -3.07 -11.21 -6.15
N GLY A 80 -4.28 -10.68 -6.34
CA GLY A 80 -4.46 -9.37 -6.99
C GLY A 80 -3.79 -8.22 -6.22
N TYR A 81 -3.90 -8.21 -4.89
CA TYR A 81 -3.26 -7.20 -4.07
C TYR A 81 -1.74 -7.35 -3.95
N LEU A 82 -1.15 -8.53 -4.17
CA LEU A 82 0.30 -8.64 -4.26
C LEU A 82 0.84 -7.83 -5.45
N VAL A 83 0.15 -7.89 -6.59
CA VAL A 83 0.52 -7.10 -7.78
C VAL A 83 0.23 -5.62 -7.58
N PHE A 84 -0.99 -5.28 -7.18
CA PHE A 84 -1.39 -3.87 -7.03
C PHE A 84 -0.67 -3.19 -5.86
N GLY A 85 -0.49 -3.91 -4.76
CA GLY A 85 0.28 -3.47 -3.59
C GLY A 85 1.75 -3.24 -3.92
N LEU A 86 2.36 -4.07 -4.78
CA LEU A 86 3.72 -3.84 -5.26
C LEU A 86 3.83 -2.57 -6.10
N ILE A 87 2.91 -2.35 -7.04
CA ILE A 87 2.89 -1.13 -7.85
C ILE A 87 2.75 0.11 -6.95
N GLN A 88 1.83 0.08 -5.99
CA GLN A 88 1.66 1.17 -5.04
C GLN A 88 2.90 1.36 -4.16
N ALA A 89 3.52 0.27 -3.67
CA ALA A 89 4.74 0.34 -2.89
C ALA A 89 5.86 1.03 -3.68
N LEU A 90 6.05 0.65 -4.94
CA LEU A 90 7.04 1.27 -5.84
C LEU A 90 6.81 2.76 -6.05
N ILE A 91 5.55 3.18 -6.27
CA ILE A 91 5.22 4.58 -6.52
C ILE A 91 5.37 5.40 -5.23
N PHE A 92 4.69 5.03 -4.15
CA PHE A 92 4.57 5.90 -2.98
C PHE A 92 5.80 5.84 -2.06
N PHE A 93 6.44 4.68 -1.95
CA PHE A 93 7.56 4.50 -1.01
C PHE A 93 8.90 4.43 -1.76
N GLY A 94 8.94 3.72 -2.89
CA GLY A 94 10.13 3.64 -3.73
C GLY A 94 10.47 4.96 -4.45
N PHE A 95 9.46 5.76 -4.80
CA PHE A 95 9.63 7.03 -5.52
C PHE A 95 9.23 8.26 -4.70
N VAL A 96 7.96 8.39 -4.29
CA VAL A 96 7.48 9.62 -3.61
C VAL A 96 8.22 9.86 -2.30
N GLU A 97 8.31 8.87 -1.41
CA GLU A 97 9.04 9.03 -0.14
C GLU A 97 10.51 9.40 -0.40
N MET A 98 11.16 8.80 -1.40
CA MET A 98 12.54 9.13 -1.78
C MET A 98 12.70 10.57 -2.25
N ARG A 99 11.77 11.08 -3.05
CA ARG A 99 11.75 12.49 -3.44
C ARG A 99 11.55 13.39 -2.23
N LEU A 100 10.63 13.03 -1.34
CA LEU A 100 10.37 13.78 -0.11
C LEU A 100 11.61 13.85 0.79
N ARG A 101 12.36 12.75 0.94
CA ARG A 101 13.66 12.76 1.64
C ARG A 101 14.64 13.77 1.06
N SER A 102 14.68 13.91 -0.27
CA SER A 102 15.61 14.84 -0.92
C SER A 102 15.21 16.33 -0.79
N ILE A 103 13.92 16.64 -0.57
CA ILE A 103 13.45 18.03 -0.53
C ILE A 103 13.16 18.52 0.90
N VAL A 104 12.86 17.63 1.85
CA VAL A 104 12.63 18.02 3.25
C VAL A 104 13.96 18.38 3.89
N PRO A 105 14.13 19.59 4.46
CA PRO A 105 15.42 20.01 4.99
C PRO A 105 15.91 19.12 6.15
N GLU A 106 17.14 18.59 6.04
CA GLU A 106 17.77 17.79 7.10
C GLU A 106 18.14 18.62 8.35
N ARG A 107 18.27 19.95 8.20
CA ARG A 107 18.58 20.90 9.30
C ARG A 107 17.59 20.88 10.46
N LEU A 108 16.43 20.25 10.28
CA LEU A 108 15.41 20.06 11.33
C LEU A 108 15.76 18.93 12.32
N GLY A 109 16.84 18.19 12.06
CA GLY A 109 17.26 17.03 12.85
C GLY A 109 16.65 15.71 12.36
N PRO A 110 17.34 14.58 12.58
CA PRO A 110 17.00 13.30 11.94
C PRO A 110 15.61 12.77 12.33
N ALA A 111 15.17 13.01 13.56
CA ALA A 111 13.85 12.58 14.02
C ALA A 111 12.72 13.37 13.34
N ARG A 112 12.83 14.71 13.28
CA ARG A 112 11.81 15.57 12.67
C ARG A 112 11.76 15.38 11.15
N HIS A 113 12.92 15.30 10.50
CA HIS A 113 12.99 15.01 9.07
C HIS A 113 12.23 13.71 8.73
N ARG A 114 12.51 12.61 9.46
CA ARG A 114 11.80 11.33 9.26
C ARG A 114 10.30 11.46 9.44
N LEU A 115 9.84 12.13 10.49
CA LEU A 115 8.41 12.31 10.77
C LEU A 115 7.71 13.11 9.67
N LEU A 116 8.34 14.19 9.18
CA LEU A 116 7.77 15.02 8.11
C LEU A 116 7.71 14.28 6.78
N VAL A 117 8.77 13.56 6.41
CA VAL A 117 8.77 12.72 5.21
C VAL A 117 7.68 11.66 5.28
N ALA A 118 7.55 10.97 6.42
CA ALA A 118 6.52 9.95 6.60
C ALA A 118 5.11 10.54 6.55
N ALA A 119 4.88 11.69 7.20
CA ALA A 119 3.59 12.37 7.19
C ALA A 119 3.19 12.82 5.77
N ALA A 120 4.11 13.46 5.04
CA ALA A 120 3.87 13.89 3.67
C ALA A 120 3.60 12.69 2.72
N THR A 121 4.37 11.60 2.88
CA THR A 121 4.15 10.36 2.11
C THR A 121 2.76 9.79 2.39
N ALA A 122 2.38 9.70 3.67
CA ALA A 122 1.08 9.19 4.08
C ALA A 122 -0.08 10.04 3.59
N LEU A 123 0.05 11.37 3.60
CA LEU A 123 -0.95 12.29 3.08
C LEU A 123 -1.17 12.10 1.58
N ILE A 124 -0.09 12.02 0.80
CA ILE A 124 -0.17 11.78 -0.65
C ILE A 124 -0.77 10.41 -0.95
N PHE A 125 -0.35 9.38 -0.21
CA PHE A 125 -0.91 8.04 -0.33
C PHE A 125 -2.41 8.01 0.00
N ALA A 126 -2.82 8.63 1.09
CA ALA A 126 -4.22 8.70 1.49
C ALA A 126 -5.07 9.50 0.50
N ALA A 127 -4.56 10.62 -0.02
CA ALA A 127 -5.24 11.42 -1.03
C ALA A 127 -5.51 10.64 -2.33
N ALA A 128 -4.64 9.70 -2.70
CA ALA A 128 -4.86 8.81 -3.84
C ALA A 128 -6.06 7.87 -3.67
N HIS A 129 -6.60 7.74 -2.44
CA HIS A 129 -7.79 6.95 -2.14
C HIS A 129 -9.08 7.78 -2.10
N ALA A 130 -9.01 9.07 -2.47
CA ALA A 130 -10.20 9.88 -2.65
C ALA A 130 -11.12 9.30 -3.73
N PRO A 131 -12.45 9.50 -3.61
CA PRO A 131 -13.16 10.21 -2.54
C PRO A 131 -13.64 9.31 -1.38
N ASN A 132 -13.00 8.17 -1.11
CA ASN A 132 -13.47 7.19 -0.10
C ASN A 132 -12.98 7.56 1.31
N PRO A 133 -13.80 8.16 2.19
CA PRO A 133 -13.34 8.71 3.46
C PRO A 133 -12.83 7.65 4.44
N ALA A 134 -13.47 6.47 4.47
CA ALA A 134 -13.03 5.36 5.31
C ALA A 134 -11.64 4.88 4.88
N LEU A 135 -11.44 4.73 3.57
CA LEU A 135 -10.17 4.30 3.03
C LEU A 135 -9.08 5.36 3.20
N ILE A 136 -9.39 6.66 3.03
CA ILE A 136 -8.47 7.77 3.32
C ILE A 136 -8.01 7.71 4.78
N ALA A 137 -8.91 7.55 5.74
CA ALA A 137 -8.56 7.52 7.16
C ALA A 137 -7.62 6.33 7.50
N ILE A 138 -7.97 5.15 6.99
CA ILE A 138 -7.19 3.92 7.21
C ILE A 138 -5.81 4.01 6.54
N THR A 139 -5.76 4.48 5.30
CA THR A 139 -4.51 4.60 4.53
C THR A 139 -3.63 5.74 5.02
N LEU A 140 -4.19 6.79 5.65
CA LEU A 140 -3.39 7.82 6.32
C LEU A 140 -2.63 7.23 7.51
N GLY A 141 -3.33 6.53 8.41
CA GLY A 141 -2.70 5.90 9.57
C GLY A 141 -1.73 4.79 9.18
N GLY A 142 -2.17 3.86 8.32
CA GLY A 142 -1.35 2.75 7.86
C GLY A 142 -0.18 3.18 6.98
N GLY A 143 -0.40 4.14 6.08
CA GLY A 143 0.62 4.75 5.24
C GLY A 143 1.69 5.47 6.06
N PHE A 144 1.31 6.15 7.14
CA PHE A 144 2.27 6.79 8.05
C PHE A 144 3.16 5.77 8.75
N ALA A 145 2.58 4.70 9.30
CA ALA A 145 3.34 3.63 9.93
C ALA A 145 4.27 2.93 8.92
N TRP A 146 3.78 2.60 7.74
CA TRP A 146 4.58 2.02 6.67
C TRP A 146 5.70 2.94 6.22
N ALA A 147 5.46 4.25 6.08
CA ALA A 147 6.50 5.21 5.69
C ALA A 147 7.58 5.32 6.77
N LEU A 148 7.23 5.28 8.06
CA LEU A 148 8.23 5.23 9.13
C LEU A 148 9.08 3.96 9.11
N ILE A 149 8.46 2.81 8.85
CA ILE A 149 9.18 1.53 8.74
C ILE A 149 10.08 1.55 7.51
N PHE A 150 9.55 1.93 6.36
CA PHE A 150 10.27 2.00 5.09
C PHE A 150 11.40 3.03 5.13
N TYR A 151 11.23 4.14 5.86
CA TYR A 151 12.30 5.11 6.14
C TYR A 151 13.55 4.44 6.71
N ARG A 152 13.36 3.53 7.69
CA ARG A 152 14.46 2.93 8.44
C ARG A 152 14.94 1.62 7.85
N ARG A 153 14.05 0.85 7.23
CA ARG A 153 14.31 -0.49 6.69
C ARG A 153 13.63 -0.67 5.33
N PRO A 154 14.07 0.04 4.28
CA PRO A 154 13.37 0.04 3.01
C PRO A 154 13.37 -1.37 2.40
N ASN A 155 12.18 -1.96 2.23
CA ASN A 155 12.01 -3.24 1.56
C ASN A 155 10.65 -3.27 0.86
N ILE A 156 10.68 -3.19 -0.48
CA ILE A 156 9.47 -3.03 -1.27
C ILE A 156 8.60 -4.29 -1.26
N LEU A 157 9.21 -5.47 -1.17
CA LEU A 157 8.51 -6.76 -1.21
C LEU A 157 7.81 -7.04 0.11
N LEU A 158 8.46 -6.78 1.24
CA LEU A 158 7.85 -6.90 2.57
C LEU A 158 6.70 -5.90 2.75
N LEU A 159 6.88 -4.68 2.24
CA LEU A 159 5.83 -3.67 2.25
C LEU A 159 4.63 -4.08 1.37
N ALA A 160 4.89 -4.56 0.15
CA ALA A 160 3.85 -5.04 -0.76
C ALA A 160 3.06 -6.21 -0.17
N LEU A 161 3.75 -7.17 0.48
CA LEU A 161 3.11 -8.28 1.17
C LEU A 161 2.25 -7.80 2.36
N SER A 162 2.78 -6.89 3.18
CA SER A 162 2.05 -6.27 4.27
C SER A 162 0.77 -5.59 3.78
N HIS A 163 0.88 -4.79 2.72
CA HIS A 163 -0.27 -4.15 2.08
C HIS A 163 -1.24 -5.18 1.53
N ALA A 164 -0.77 -6.24 0.87
CA ALA A 164 -1.65 -7.24 0.29
C ALA A 164 -2.49 -7.98 1.34
N ILE A 165 -1.89 -8.30 2.48
CA ILE A 165 -2.60 -8.91 3.61
C ILE A 165 -3.65 -7.95 4.16
N LEU A 166 -3.28 -6.71 4.50
CA LEU A 166 -4.22 -5.75 5.10
C LEU A 166 -5.34 -5.34 4.13
N GLY A 167 -5.02 -5.12 2.85
CA GLY A 167 -6.01 -4.83 1.82
C GLY A 167 -7.00 -5.98 1.62
N THR A 168 -6.52 -7.23 1.69
CA THR A 168 -7.39 -8.41 1.61
C THR A 168 -8.32 -8.50 2.82
N ILE A 169 -7.81 -8.25 4.04
CA ILE A 169 -8.63 -8.23 5.26
C ILE A 169 -9.71 -7.16 5.16
N LEU A 170 -9.35 -5.93 4.79
CA LEU A 170 -10.31 -4.84 4.61
C LEU A 170 -11.40 -5.19 3.59
N HIS A 171 -11.01 -5.78 2.46
CA HIS A 171 -11.96 -6.06 1.38
C HIS A 171 -12.81 -7.30 1.61
N ARG A 172 -12.24 -8.38 2.18
CA ARG A 172 -12.87 -9.71 2.21
C ARG A 172 -13.28 -10.20 3.58
N VAL A 173 -12.70 -9.66 4.64
CA VAL A 173 -13.13 -9.96 6.01
C VAL A 173 -14.07 -8.85 6.48
N ILE A 174 -13.60 -7.60 6.45
CA ILE A 174 -14.38 -6.43 6.89
C ILE A 174 -15.40 -5.98 5.84
N GLN A 175 -15.22 -6.42 4.58
CA GLN A 175 -16.14 -6.15 3.48
C GLN A 175 -16.31 -4.65 3.18
N LEU A 176 -15.28 -3.85 3.47
CA LEU A 176 -15.20 -2.44 3.13
C LEU A 176 -15.10 -2.29 1.60
N HIS A 177 -15.86 -1.37 1.02
CA HIS A 177 -15.73 -1.07 -0.41
C HIS A 177 -14.40 -0.35 -0.68
N MET A 178 -13.66 -0.82 -1.69
CA MET A 178 -12.29 -0.34 -1.97
C MET A 178 -12.21 0.58 -3.20
N ARG A 179 -13.36 1.11 -3.62
CA ARG A 179 -13.49 1.99 -4.80
C ARG A 179 -12.88 3.36 -4.53
N ILE A 180 -12.25 3.92 -5.54
CA ILE A 180 -11.54 5.21 -5.54
C ILE A 180 -11.70 5.89 -6.90
N GLY A 181 -11.42 7.19 -6.99
CA GLY A 181 -11.46 7.95 -8.23
C GLY A 181 -12.84 7.94 -8.91
N PRO A 182 -12.91 7.96 -10.25
CA PRO A 182 -14.18 7.93 -10.99
C PRO A 182 -15.04 6.70 -10.66
N PHE A 183 -14.41 5.57 -10.36
CA PHE A 183 -15.08 4.31 -10.02
C PHE A 183 -15.82 4.35 -8.67
N TYR A 184 -15.57 5.38 -7.86
CA TYR A 184 -16.34 5.60 -6.64
C TYR A 184 -17.79 6.01 -6.95
N ALA A 185 -17.96 6.92 -7.91
CA ALA A 185 -19.26 7.44 -8.31
C ALA A 185 -19.94 6.58 -9.38
N ASP A 186 -19.14 5.96 -10.27
CA ASP A 186 -19.63 5.09 -11.36
C ASP A 186 -18.95 3.71 -11.32
N PRO A 187 -19.51 2.76 -10.55
CA PRO A 187 -18.92 1.43 -10.36
C PRO A 187 -18.87 0.56 -11.62
N ASP A 188 -19.75 0.83 -12.59
CA ASP A 188 -19.93 -0.01 -13.77
C ASP A 188 -18.92 0.33 -14.89
N SER A 189 -18.28 1.49 -14.79
CA SER A 189 -17.18 1.90 -15.67
C SER A 189 -15.89 1.07 -15.52
N TYR A 190 -15.86 0.07 -14.63
CA TYR A 190 -14.68 -0.76 -14.36
C TYR A 190 -14.36 -1.70 -15.54
N ILE A 191 -13.43 -1.29 -16.40
CA ILE A 191 -13.05 -2.00 -17.65
C ILE A 191 -12.73 -3.49 -17.45
N LEU A 192 -12.16 -3.86 -16.29
CA LEU A 192 -11.85 -5.26 -16.01
C LEU A 192 -13.09 -6.15 -15.81
N ARG A 193 -14.22 -5.56 -15.35
CA ARG A 193 -15.51 -6.28 -15.23
C ARG A 193 -16.15 -6.55 -16.59
N THR A 194 -15.94 -5.64 -17.54
CA THR A 194 -16.47 -5.77 -18.90
C THR A 194 -15.55 -6.58 -19.82
N ALA A 195 -14.25 -6.63 -19.54
CA ALA A 195 -13.28 -7.32 -20.39
C ALA A 195 -13.18 -8.84 -20.17
N ILE A 196 -13.54 -9.36 -18.99
CA ILE A 196 -13.43 -10.79 -18.66
C ILE A 196 -14.83 -11.35 -18.30
N PRO A 197 -15.45 -12.16 -19.19
CA PRO A 197 -16.74 -12.79 -18.90
C PRO A 197 -16.69 -13.64 -17.62
N GLY A 198 -17.72 -13.55 -16.78
CA GLY A 198 -17.82 -14.30 -15.51
C GLY A 198 -16.99 -13.77 -14.35
N LEU A 199 -16.06 -12.83 -14.57
CA LEU A 199 -15.24 -12.26 -13.50
C LEU A 199 -16.11 -11.55 -12.46
N SER A 200 -17.13 -10.81 -12.91
CA SER A 200 -18.09 -10.09 -12.05
C SER A 200 -18.81 -11.01 -11.06
N GLU A 201 -19.17 -12.23 -11.49
CA GLU A 201 -19.82 -13.25 -10.66
C GLU A 201 -18.85 -13.83 -9.62
N MET A 202 -17.59 -14.05 -10.01
CA MET A 202 -16.55 -14.56 -9.13
C MET A 202 -16.12 -13.55 -8.06
N ILE A 203 -16.05 -12.27 -8.42
CA ILE A 203 -15.47 -11.24 -7.55
C ILE A 203 -16.51 -10.50 -6.70
N GLY A 204 -17.79 -10.56 -7.07
CA GLY A 204 -18.92 -9.98 -6.37
C GLY A 204 -19.09 -8.47 -6.56
N PRO A 205 -20.23 -7.90 -6.11
CA PRO A 205 -20.60 -6.51 -6.40
C PRO A 205 -19.66 -5.48 -5.74
N ARG A 206 -19.01 -5.83 -4.62
CA ARG A 206 -18.15 -4.93 -3.82
C ARG A 206 -16.73 -4.73 -4.36
N PHE A 207 -16.41 -5.22 -5.57
CA PHE A 207 -15.16 -4.84 -6.25
C PHE A 207 -15.17 -3.38 -6.70
#